data_AF-A0A968CFM7-F1
#
_entry.id   AF-A0A968CFM7-F1
#
_cell.length_a   1.000
_cell.length_b   1.000
_cell.length_c   1.000
_cell.angle_alpha   90.00
_cell.angle_beta   90.00
_cell.angle_gamma   90.00
#
_symmetry.space_group_name_H-M   'P 1'
#
loop_
_entity.id
_entity.type
_entity.pdbx_description
1 polymer ?
#
loop_
_entity_poly.entity_id
_entity_poly.type
_entity_poly.pdbx_seq_one_letter_code
_entity_poly.pdbx_strand_id
1 'polypeptide(L)'
;IEVLEAEVTTVDDIVLSAESSVRADKGESGYVDHSAATFRIETPGRYRVLAKVWYNSGDSQVNESFYLEISGSGSVFLPENPNAGNHKIVADDPGEPHTRLRRAGVFELSAGTHAIDVYHYAKIADRYPRFVNGEIDGAESVKILGFRLVYLD
;
A
#
# COMPACT_ATOMS: atom_id res chain seq x y z
N ILE A 1 -33.39 31.84 -19.35
CA ILE A 1 -32.08 31.17 -19.19
C ILE A 1 -32.24 30.26 -18.00
N GLU A 2 -32.37 28.97 -18.25
CA GLU A 2 -32.46 27.96 -17.20
C GLU A 2 -31.06 27.75 -16.65
N VAL A 3 -30.85 28.08 -15.37
CA VAL A 3 -29.56 27.91 -14.71
C VAL A 3 -29.52 26.45 -14.24
N LEU A 4 -28.81 25.59 -14.97
CA LEU A 4 -28.45 24.26 -14.50
C LEU A 4 -27.43 24.44 -13.37
N GLU A 5 -27.86 24.26 -12.13
CA GLU A 5 -26.94 24.14 -11.01
C GLU A 5 -26.13 22.85 -11.20
N ALA A 6 -24.80 22.97 -11.17
CA ALA A 6 -23.94 21.80 -11.23
C ALA A 6 -24.14 20.98 -9.96
N GLU A 7 -24.55 19.72 -10.09
CA GLU A 7 -24.52 18.77 -8.97
C GLU A 7 -23.06 18.59 -8.55
N VAL A 8 -22.75 19.01 -7.32
CA VAL A 8 -21.46 18.76 -6.69
C VAL A 8 -21.52 17.37 -6.06
N THR A 9 -20.97 16.36 -6.73
CA THR A 9 -20.77 15.04 -6.14
C THR A 9 -19.63 15.12 -5.13
N THR A 10 -19.94 14.94 -3.85
CA THR A 10 -18.91 14.78 -2.81
C THR A 10 -18.32 13.39 -2.94
N VAL A 11 -16.99 13.29 -2.95
CA VAL A 11 -16.26 12.02 -3.07
C VAL A 11 -15.33 11.84 -1.86
N ASP A 12 -15.03 10.60 -1.53
CA ASP A 12 -14.20 10.26 -0.39
C ASP A 12 -12.73 10.72 -0.60
N ASP A 13 -12.18 11.49 0.35
CA ASP A 13 -10.74 11.75 0.51
C ASP A 13 -10.32 11.29 1.90
N ILE A 14 -9.84 10.06 1.98
CA ILE A 14 -9.63 9.36 3.25
C ILE A 14 -8.15 9.45 3.62
N VAL A 15 -7.85 9.94 4.81
CA VAL A 15 -6.50 9.97 5.39
C VAL A 15 -6.47 9.08 6.63
N LEU A 16 -5.56 8.12 6.64
CA LEU A 16 -5.41 7.12 7.70
C LEU A 16 -4.01 7.23 8.31
N SER A 17 -3.92 7.30 9.63
CA SER A 17 -2.66 7.02 10.33
C SER A 17 -2.43 5.52 10.38
N ALA A 18 -1.18 5.09 10.21
CA ALA A 18 -0.76 3.72 10.44
C ALA A 18 0.57 3.73 11.20
N GLU A 19 0.78 2.72 12.04
CA GLU A 19 2.09 2.44 12.64
C GLU A 19 2.46 0.99 12.35
N SER A 20 2.55 0.69 11.06
CA SER A 20 2.79 -0.66 10.57
C SER A 20 4.26 -0.88 10.25
N SER A 21 4.77 -2.05 10.60
CA SER A 21 6.10 -2.48 10.19
C SER A 21 6.11 -3.96 9.83
N VAL A 22 6.64 -4.24 8.64
CA VAL A 22 6.88 -5.59 8.15
C VAL A 22 8.39 -5.82 8.02
N ARG A 23 8.82 -7.07 8.23
CA ARG A 23 10.21 -7.44 8.52
C ARG A 23 10.59 -8.68 7.75
N ALA A 24 11.70 -8.64 7.00
CA ALA A 24 12.18 -9.81 6.30
C ALA A 24 12.85 -10.84 7.25
N ASP A 25 13.51 -10.37 8.31
CA ASP A 25 14.29 -11.21 9.24
C ASP A 25 13.46 -12.05 10.21
N LYS A 26 12.14 -11.85 10.25
CA LYS A 26 11.23 -12.53 11.19
C LYS A 26 10.46 -13.68 10.56
N GLY A 27 10.74 -14.01 9.29
CA GLY A 27 10.03 -15.07 8.57
C GLY A 27 8.56 -14.72 8.33
N GLU A 28 7.72 -15.75 8.13
CA GLU A 28 6.32 -15.58 7.71
C GLU A 28 5.49 -14.64 8.57
N SER A 29 5.71 -14.62 9.90
CA SER A 29 4.99 -13.74 10.82
C SER A 29 5.45 -12.28 10.78
N GLY A 30 6.64 -12.01 10.23
CA GLY A 30 7.12 -10.64 9.98
C GLY A 30 6.78 -10.12 8.61
N TYR A 31 6.52 -10.99 7.64
CA TYR A 31 6.24 -10.58 6.28
C TYR A 31 4.91 -9.86 6.10
N VAL A 32 4.01 -9.91 7.08
CA VAL A 32 2.68 -9.33 6.96
C VAL A 32 2.27 -8.63 8.25
N ASP A 33 1.65 -7.47 8.08
CA ASP A 33 0.88 -6.80 9.12
C ASP A 33 -0.56 -6.69 8.62
N HIS A 34 -1.44 -7.49 9.23
CA HIS A 34 -2.83 -7.56 8.86
C HIS A 34 -3.62 -6.41 9.49
N SER A 35 -4.50 -5.79 8.70
CA SER A 35 -5.32 -4.67 9.13
C SER A 35 -4.50 -3.50 9.68
N ALA A 36 -3.36 -3.22 9.04
CA ALA A 36 -2.49 -2.07 9.30
C ALA A 36 -3.24 -0.73 9.32
N ALA A 37 -4.34 -0.64 8.57
CA ALA A 37 -5.37 0.38 8.71
C ALA A 37 -6.76 -0.17 8.35
N THR A 38 -7.80 0.40 8.94
CA THR A 38 -9.21 0.12 8.57
C THR A 38 -9.90 1.42 8.16
N PHE A 39 -10.80 1.34 7.19
CA PHE A 39 -11.49 2.51 6.64
C PHE A 39 -12.87 2.14 6.08
N ARG A 40 -13.68 3.16 5.80
CA ARG A 40 -15.00 3.01 5.21
C ARG A 40 -15.04 3.72 3.86
N ILE A 41 -15.57 3.04 2.86
CA ILE A 41 -15.91 3.62 1.55
C ILE A 41 -17.40 3.89 1.53
N GLU A 42 -17.78 5.14 1.28
CA GLU A 42 -19.18 5.55 1.10
C GLU A 42 -19.56 5.55 -0.37
N THR A 43 -18.65 6.02 -1.22
CA THR A 43 -18.84 6.06 -2.68
C THR A 43 -18.08 4.90 -3.34
N PRO A 44 -18.75 3.86 -3.86
CA PRO A 44 -18.07 2.80 -4.62
C PRO A 44 -17.36 3.37 -5.85
N GLY A 45 -16.24 2.77 -6.23
CA GLY A 45 -15.51 3.09 -7.46
C GLY A 45 -14.01 2.92 -7.30
N ARG A 46 -13.25 3.60 -8.15
CA ARG A 46 -11.79 3.46 -8.19
C ARG A 46 -11.10 4.41 -7.23
N TYR A 47 -10.22 3.83 -6.41
CA TYR A 47 -9.41 4.57 -5.45
C TYR A 47 -7.93 4.37 -5.73
N ARG A 48 -7.19 5.48 -5.81
CA ARG A 48 -5.72 5.44 -5.74
C ARG A 48 -5.30 5.42 -4.28
N VAL A 49 -4.54 4.40 -3.90
CA VAL A 49 -3.92 4.32 -2.58
C VAL A 49 -2.52 4.90 -2.62
N LEU A 50 -2.26 5.86 -1.75
CA LEU A 50 -0.94 6.40 -1.46
C LEU A 50 -0.50 5.91 -0.08
N ALA A 51 0.68 5.31 0.04
CA ALA A 51 1.27 4.94 1.32
C ALA A 51 2.34 5.97 1.71
N LYS A 52 2.31 6.44 2.96
CA LYS A 52 3.38 7.27 3.54
C LYS A 52 4.40 6.34 4.18
N VAL A 53 5.57 6.25 3.56
CA VAL A 53 6.63 5.29 3.92
C VAL A 53 7.78 6.05 4.57
N TRP A 54 8.36 5.48 5.63
CA TRP A 54 9.61 5.96 6.21
C TRP A 54 10.73 4.99 5.87
N TYR A 55 11.66 5.44 5.04
CA TYR A 55 12.90 4.75 4.70
C TYR A 55 13.94 5.19 5.72
N ASN A 56 14.33 4.30 6.63
CA ASN A 56 15.08 4.68 7.84
C ASN A 56 16.55 4.25 7.83
N SER A 57 16.92 3.42 6.86
CA SER A 57 18.16 2.65 6.92
C SER A 57 19.35 3.40 6.32
N GLY A 58 19.15 4.42 5.48
CA GLY A 58 20.25 5.13 4.83
C GLY A 58 21.09 4.19 3.97
N ASP A 59 20.43 3.43 3.09
CA ASP A 59 21.01 2.36 2.26
C ASP A 59 21.62 1.17 3.02
N SER A 60 21.42 1.08 4.34
CA SER A 60 21.83 -0.12 5.12
C SER A 60 20.81 -1.26 5.06
N GLN A 61 19.60 -0.98 4.60
CA GLN A 61 18.55 -1.93 4.24
C GLN A 61 18.13 -1.56 2.82
N VAL A 62 18.40 -2.42 1.86
CA VAL A 62 18.23 -2.11 0.43
C VAL A 62 17.00 -2.79 -0.16
N ASN A 63 16.26 -3.55 0.66
CA ASN A 63 15.09 -4.29 0.26
C ASN A 63 13.82 -3.81 0.97
N GLU A 64 13.67 -2.50 1.18
CA GLU A 64 12.47 -1.87 1.78
C GLU A 64 11.28 -1.79 0.79
N SER A 65 11.17 -2.78 -0.11
CA SER A 65 10.05 -2.92 -1.05
C SER A 65 8.84 -3.60 -0.37
N PHE A 66 7.64 -3.20 -0.74
CA PHE A 66 6.39 -3.75 -0.19
C PHE A 66 5.27 -3.81 -1.21
N TYR A 67 4.18 -4.46 -0.83
CA TYR A 67 2.91 -4.40 -1.56
C TYR A 67 1.75 -4.41 -0.56
N LEU A 68 0.57 -4.05 -1.05
CA LEU A 68 -0.66 -4.01 -0.26
C LEU A 68 -1.67 -5.01 -0.80
N GLU A 69 -2.51 -5.51 0.08
CA GLU A 69 -3.80 -6.10 -0.27
C GLU A 69 -4.89 -5.38 0.52
N ILE A 70 -6.08 -5.24 -0.08
CA ILE A 70 -7.25 -4.68 0.59
C ILE A 70 -8.25 -5.81 0.77
N SER A 71 -8.80 -5.96 1.97
CA SER A 71 -9.85 -6.92 2.25
C SER A 71 -11.12 -6.23 2.74
N GLY A 72 -12.28 -6.77 2.39
CA GLY A 72 -13.59 -6.24 2.79
C GLY A 72 -14.73 -7.16 2.41
N SER A 73 -15.74 -7.28 3.27
CA SER A 73 -16.94 -8.12 3.05
C SER A 73 -16.65 -9.57 2.61
N GLY A 74 -15.53 -10.16 3.08
CA GLY A 74 -15.12 -11.52 2.72
C GLY A 74 -14.37 -11.65 1.40
N SER A 75 -14.11 -10.55 0.70
CA SER A 75 -13.36 -10.48 -0.56
C SER A 75 -11.99 -9.83 -0.35
N VAL A 76 -11.03 -10.22 -1.18
CA VAL A 76 -9.76 -9.51 -1.36
C VAL A 76 -9.82 -8.72 -2.66
N PHE A 77 -9.50 -7.44 -2.59
CA PHE A 77 -9.44 -6.51 -3.70
C PHE A 77 -7.98 -6.40 -4.17
N LEU A 78 -7.75 -6.81 -5.41
CA LEU A 78 -6.43 -6.76 -6.05
C LEU A 78 -6.25 -5.41 -6.78
N PRO A 79 -5.01 -4.93 -6.92
CA PRO A 79 -4.76 -3.70 -7.67
C PRO A 79 -5.08 -3.89 -9.15
N GLU A 80 -5.71 -2.91 -9.78
CA GLU A 80 -5.97 -2.88 -11.23
C GLU A 80 -4.70 -2.70 -12.07
N ASN A 81 -3.64 -2.17 -11.45
CA ASN A 81 -2.38 -1.82 -12.10
C ASN A 81 -1.19 -2.60 -11.55
N PRO A 82 -1.26 -3.95 -11.49
CA PRO A 82 -0.21 -4.76 -10.90
C PRO A 82 1.07 -4.67 -11.73
N ASN A 83 2.19 -4.95 -11.08
CA ASN A 83 3.50 -5.04 -11.74
C ASN A 83 4.26 -6.31 -11.32
N ALA A 84 3.63 -7.27 -10.62
CA ALA A 84 4.17 -8.57 -10.24
C ALA A 84 3.03 -9.59 -10.02
N GLY A 85 2.60 -10.25 -11.10
CA GLY A 85 1.41 -11.12 -11.04
C GLY A 85 0.18 -10.31 -10.65
N ASN A 86 -0.46 -10.67 -9.55
CA ASN A 86 -1.63 -9.98 -9.01
C ASN A 86 -1.26 -8.84 -8.05
N HIS A 87 0.04 -8.58 -7.81
CA HIS A 87 0.48 -7.61 -6.81
C HIS A 87 1.03 -6.33 -7.46
N LYS A 88 0.87 -5.22 -6.73
CA LYS A 88 1.52 -3.95 -7.02
C LYS A 88 2.66 -3.73 -6.05
N ILE A 89 3.88 -4.02 -6.49
CA ILE A 89 5.10 -3.78 -5.74
C ILE A 89 5.43 -2.30 -5.79
N VAL A 90 5.56 -1.70 -4.63
CA VAL A 90 6.22 -0.42 -4.41
C VAL A 90 7.68 -0.73 -4.14
N ALA A 91 8.52 -0.36 -5.10
CA ALA A 91 9.96 -0.53 -4.97
C ALA A 91 10.50 0.31 -3.80
N ASP A 92 11.70 -0.03 -3.37
CA ASP A 92 12.49 0.73 -2.42
C ASP A 92 12.77 2.18 -2.92
N ASP A 93 13.32 3.02 -2.05
CA ASP A 93 13.80 4.37 -2.33
C ASP A 93 15.19 4.60 -1.71
N PRO A 94 16.26 4.45 -2.49
CA PRO A 94 17.61 4.58 -1.95
C PRO A 94 17.93 6.01 -1.52
N GLY A 95 18.88 6.13 -0.62
CA GLY A 95 19.44 7.39 -0.13
C GLY A 95 19.29 7.58 1.38
N GLU A 96 19.55 8.80 1.83
CA GLU A 96 19.49 9.16 3.26
C GLU A 96 18.10 8.92 3.86
N PRO A 97 17.99 8.67 5.18
CA PRO A 97 16.71 8.44 5.83
C PRO A 97 15.69 9.54 5.55
N HIS A 98 14.53 9.17 4.99
CA HIS A 98 13.52 10.13 4.56
C HIS A 98 12.11 9.53 4.57
N THR A 99 11.11 10.40 4.43
CA THR A 99 9.70 9.98 4.30
C THR A 99 9.19 10.34 2.92
N ARG A 100 8.45 9.44 2.28
CA ARG A 100 7.84 9.69 0.97
C ARG A 100 6.43 9.15 0.87
N LEU A 101 5.58 9.84 0.10
CA LEU A 101 4.30 9.31 -0.36
C LEU A 101 4.52 8.50 -1.64
N ARG A 102 4.14 7.23 -1.60
CA ARG A 102 4.33 6.27 -2.69
C ARG A 102 2.98 5.80 -3.24
N ARG A 103 2.85 5.69 -4.56
CA ARG A 103 1.64 5.14 -5.21
C ARG A 103 1.61 3.63 -5.03
N ALA A 104 0.71 3.13 -4.19
CA ALA A 104 0.66 1.73 -3.77
C ALA A 104 -0.38 0.89 -4.53
N GLY A 105 -1.15 1.51 -5.43
CA GLY A 105 -2.08 0.80 -6.30
C GLY A 105 -3.30 1.64 -6.65
N VAL A 106 -4.09 1.13 -7.59
CA VAL A 106 -5.46 1.56 -7.84
C VAL A 106 -6.36 0.37 -7.60
N PHE A 107 -7.45 0.55 -6.86
CA PHE A 107 -8.35 -0.52 -6.45
C PHE A 107 -9.79 -0.10 -6.72
N GLU A 108 -10.57 -0.99 -7.32
CA GLU A 108 -12.02 -0.88 -7.41
C GLU A 108 -12.60 -1.32 -6.06
N LEU A 109 -13.21 -0.41 -5.30
CA LEU A 109 -13.72 -0.68 -3.96
C LEU A 109 -15.24 -0.51 -3.92
N SER A 110 -15.93 -1.48 -3.31
CA SER A 110 -17.35 -1.38 -3.01
C SER A 110 -17.59 -0.56 -1.74
N ALA A 111 -18.81 -0.03 -1.58
CA ALA A 111 -19.20 0.61 -0.33
C ALA A 111 -19.13 -0.40 0.84
N GLY A 112 -18.63 0.06 1.98
CA GLY A 112 -18.46 -0.77 3.18
C GLY A 112 -17.17 -0.53 3.93
N THR A 113 -16.90 -1.39 4.90
CA THR A 113 -15.68 -1.36 5.71
C THR A 113 -14.62 -2.27 5.08
N HIS A 114 -13.40 -1.74 5.00
CA HIS A 114 -12.24 -2.41 4.42
C HIS A 114 -11.04 -2.32 5.38
N ALA A 115 -10.06 -3.19 5.15
CA ALA A 115 -8.78 -3.23 5.83
C ALA A 115 -7.64 -3.26 4.80
N ILE A 116 -6.54 -2.58 5.11
CA ILE A 116 -5.29 -2.65 4.34
C ILE A 116 -4.34 -3.59 5.06
N ASP A 117 -3.91 -4.63 4.37
CA ASP A 117 -2.83 -5.51 4.80
C ASP A 117 -1.54 -5.06 4.12
N VAL A 118 -0.46 -4.94 4.89
CA VAL A 118 0.87 -4.58 4.38
C VAL A 118 1.72 -5.83 4.33
N TYR A 119 2.41 -6.03 3.21
CA TYR A 119 3.30 -7.17 3.03
C TYR A 119 4.71 -6.73 2.66
N HIS A 120 5.70 -7.33 3.33
CA HIS A 120 7.09 -7.23 2.91
C HIS A 120 7.27 -7.98 1.59
N TYR A 121 7.93 -7.36 0.62
CA TYR A 121 8.10 -7.95 -0.71
C TYR A 121 8.88 -9.28 -0.68
N ALA A 122 9.76 -9.46 0.31
CA ALA A 122 10.49 -10.72 0.56
C ALA A 122 9.61 -11.98 0.51
N LYS A 123 8.33 -11.89 0.89
CA LYS A 123 7.36 -13.00 0.86
C LYS A 123 7.16 -13.62 -0.53
N ILE A 124 7.38 -12.84 -1.58
CA ILE A 124 7.16 -13.23 -2.99
C ILE A 124 8.37 -12.94 -3.89
N ALA A 125 9.52 -12.65 -3.28
CA ALA A 125 10.75 -12.28 -3.99
C ALA A 125 11.27 -13.43 -4.86
N ASP A 126 11.10 -14.67 -4.41
CA ASP A 126 11.44 -15.91 -5.13
C ASP A 126 10.77 -15.99 -6.52
N ARG A 127 9.53 -15.51 -6.62
CA ARG A 127 8.71 -15.54 -7.83
C ARG A 127 8.92 -14.33 -8.74
N TYR A 128 9.39 -13.20 -8.21
CA TYR A 128 9.45 -11.94 -8.94
C TYR A 128 10.75 -11.16 -8.77
N PRO A 129 11.96 -11.75 -8.85
CA PRO A 129 13.20 -11.23 -8.27
C PRO A 129 13.68 -9.85 -8.77
N ARG A 130 13.06 -9.27 -9.81
CA ARG A 130 13.41 -7.96 -10.40
C ARG A 130 13.28 -6.75 -9.45
N PHE A 131 12.65 -6.90 -8.29
CA PHE A 131 12.54 -5.83 -7.28
C PHE A 131 13.44 -6.07 -6.07
N VAL A 132 14.22 -7.15 -6.07
CA VAL A 132 15.25 -7.39 -5.06
C VAL A 132 16.48 -6.56 -5.42
N ASN A 133 17.04 -5.87 -4.43
CA ASN A 133 18.29 -5.13 -4.57
C ASN A 133 19.34 -5.79 -3.67
N GLY A 134 20.25 -6.57 -4.27
CA GLY A 134 21.22 -7.36 -3.50
C GLY A 134 20.62 -8.61 -2.85
N GLU A 135 21.26 -9.12 -1.79
CA GLU A 135 20.71 -10.21 -0.99
C GLU A 135 19.72 -9.65 0.05
N ILE A 136 18.68 -10.41 0.38
CA ILE A 136 17.81 -10.09 1.53
C ILE A 136 18.42 -10.81 2.73
N ASP A 137 19.47 -10.22 3.31
CA ASP A 137 20.17 -10.76 4.45
C ASP A 137 20.08 -9.80 5.66
N GLY A 138 19.56 -10.30 6.77
CA GLY A 138 19.43 -9.50 7.99
C GLY A 138 18.16 -8.65 8.07
N ALA A 139 18.22 -7.56 8.84
CA ALA A 139 17.09 -6.88 9.44
C ALA A 139 16.32 -5.91 8.50
N GLU A 140 16.11 -6.32 7.25
CA GLU A 140 15.34 -5.60 6.23
C GLU A 140 13.89 -5.37 6.70
N SER A 141 13.40 -4.14 6.56
CA SER A 141 12.11 -3.73 7.10
C SER A 141 11.45 -2.64 6.26
N VAL A 142 10.13 -2.58 6.32
CA VAL A 142 9.36 -1.46 5.77
C VAL A 142 8.52 -0.87 6.88
N LYS A 143 8.53 0.45 7.03
CA LYS A 143 7.68 1.16 7.98
C LYS A 143 6.69 2.08 7.26
N ILE A 144 5.40 1.83 7.50
CA ILE A 144 4.29 2.63 6.97
C ILE A 144 3.75 3.53 8.08
N LEU A 145 3.69 4.83 7.80
CA LEU A 145 3.20 5.88 8.69
C LEU A 145 1.73 6.24 8.47
N GLY A 146 1.14 5.78 7.36
CA GLY A 146 -0.25 6.06 7.03
C GLY A 146 -0.56 5.90 5.56
N PHE A 147 -1.83 6.13 5.23
CA PHE A 147 -2.37 6.01 3.89
C PHE A 147 -3.22 7.22 3.53
N ARG A 148 -3.33 7.50 2.23
CA ARG A 148 -4.36 8.36 1.66
C ARG A 148 -5.04 7.66 0.52
N LEU A 149 -6.36 7.62 0.52
CA LEU A 149 -7.16 7.09 -0.58
C LEU A 149 -7.80 8.27 -1.31
N VAL A 150 -7.57 8.33 -2.62
CA VAL A 150 -8.09 9.39 -3.48
C VAL A 150 -9.02 8.75 -4.50
N TYR A 151 -10.30 9.12 -4.45
CA TYR A 151 -11.29 8.72 -5.45
C TYR A 151 -10.90 9.19 -6.85
N LEU A 152 -11.17 8.38 -7.87
CA LEU A 152 -10.85 8.66 -9.26
C LEU A 152 -12.11 8.82 -10.11
N ASP A 153 -13.00 7.83 -10.09
CA ASP A 153 -14.29 7.73 -10.81
C ASP A 153 -14.99 6.40 -10.51
#